data_AF-A0AAD4F6U4-F1
#
_entry.id   AF-A0AAD4F6U4-F1
#
_cell.length_a   1.000
_cell.length_b   1.000
_cell.length_c   1.000
_cell.angle_alpha   90.00
_cell.angle_beta   90.00
_cell.angle_gamma   90.00
#
_symmetry.space_group_name_H-M   'P 1'
#
loop_
_entity.id
_entity.type
_entity.pdbx_description
1 polymer ?
#
loop_
_entity_poly.entity_id
_entity_poly.type
_entity_poly.pdbx_seq_one_letter_code
_entity_poly.pdbx_strand_id
1 'polypeptide(L)'
;MTEVLGYKWFATQGGDFGSFITRSIAIQFPALVRAQHLNMFPVPPPTLWSAPMAYLRWCLSGVLYSDFEREAIRVRRNFEIDQSGYLEQQRTRPQTLGFALGDSPTGLLAWFVEKFHDWGHVHEAFDPETTITLVVMHWIQGATPGLRFYREAFGSRREAEKTFETYVSCPTGVSMYAKEQLHKSIRSAASGL
;
A
#
# COMPACT_ATOMS: atom_id res chain seq x y z
N MET A 1 -1.31 -21.56 6.65
CA MET A 1 -0.14 -22.04 5.87
C MET A 1 0.46 -23.31 6.45
N THR A 2 0.78 -23.33 7.76
CA THR A 2 1.41 -24.48 8.40
C THR A 2 0.40 -25.56 8.79
N GLU A 3 -0.62 -25.23 9.58
CA GLU A 3 -1.53 -26.20 10.18
C GLU A 3 -2.45 -26.90 9.16
N VAL A 4 -3.08 -26.12 8.27
CA VAL A 4 -4.02 -26.66 7.28
C VAL A 4 -3.33 -27.18 6.02
N LEU A 5 -2.34 -26.43 5.49
CA LEU A 5 -1.69 -26.76 4.21
C LEU A 5 -0.37 -27.53 4.37
N GLY A 6 0.14 -27.69 5.60
CA GLY A 6 1.34 -28.50 5.88
C GLY A 6 2.69 -27.86 5.52
N TYR A 7 2.73 -26.59 5.10
CA TYR A 7 3.99 -25.95 4.73
C TYR A 7 4.88 -25.71 5.95
N LYS A 8 6.07 -26.32 5.98
CA LYS A 8 7.05 -26.11 7.06
C LYS A 8 7.67 -24.71 7.04
N TRP A 9 7.72 -24.11 5.87
CA TRP A 9 8.20 -22.76 5.62
C TRP A 9 7.59 -22.24 4.31
N PHE A 10 7.51 -20.93 4.15
CA PHE A 10 6.96 -20.30 2.95
C PHE A 10 7.62 -18.94 2.68
N ALA A 11 7.43 -18.45 1.45
CA ALA A 11 7.73 -17.06 1.10
C ALA A 11 6.43 -16.26 1.10
N THR A 12 6.53 -14.95 1.32
CA THR A 12 5.40 -14.02 1.25
C THR A 12 5.59 -13.04 0.10
N GLN A 13 4.50 -12.62 -0.53
CA GLN A 13 4.48 -11.56 -1.53
C GLN A 13 3.34 -10.60 -1.23
N GLY A 14 3.60 -9.29 -1.23
CA GLY A 14 2.58 -8.31 -0.89
C GLY A 14 2.78 -6.91 -1.49
N GLY A 15 1.70 -6.37 -2.03
CA GLY A 15 1.51 -4.96 -2.37
C GLY A 15 0.24 -4.44 -1.69
N ASP A 16 -0.02 -3.12 -1.75
CA ASP A 16 -1.14 -2.50 -1.01
C ASP A 16 -1.22 -3.03 0.44
N PHE A 17 -2.39 -3.37 0.98
CA PHE A 17 -2.51 -4.00 2.29
C PHE A 17 -1.72 -5.29 2.45
N GLY A 18 -1.55 -6.04 1.36
CA GLY A 18 -0.72 -7.23 1.34
C GLY A 18 0.71 -6.95 1.81
N SER A 19 1.27 -5.77 1.56
CA SER A 19 2.62 -5.43 2.05
C SER A 19 2.66 -5.32 3.57
N PHE A 20 1.64 -4.72 4.19
CA PHE A 20 1.53 -4.61 5.65
C PHE A 20 1.28 -5.97 6.29
N ILE A 21 0.38 -6.78 5.70
CA ILE A 21 0.04 -8.12 6.19
C ILE A 21 1.25 -9.04 6.11
N THR A 22 1.92 -9.10 4.97
CA THR A 22 3.07 -10.00 4.77
C THR A 22 4.27 -9.62 5.62
N ARG A 23 4.52 -8.32 5.83
CA ARG A 23 5.51 -7.86 6.81
C ARG A 23 5.12 -8.23 8.23
N SER A 24 3.85 -8.06 8.61
CA SER A 24 3.35 -8.48 9.93
C SER A 24 3.58 -9.98 10.17
N ILE A 25 3.31 -10.82 9.17
CA ILE A 25 3.59 -12.26 9.23
C ILE A 25 5.10 -12.52 9.39
N ALA A 26 5.95 -11.83 8.64
CA ALA A 26 7.41 -12.00 8.72
C ALA A 26 7.99 -11.55 10.07
N ILE A 27 7.41 -10.51 10.70
CA ILE A 27 7.80 -10.02 12.03
C ILE A 27 7.38 -11.01 13.11
N GLN A 28 6.14 -11.50 13.07
CA GLN A 28 5.59 -12.36 14.12
C GLN A 28 6.08 -13.81 14.01
N PHE A 29 6.36 -14.28 12.79
CA PHE A 29 6.73 -15.67 12.52
C PHE A 29 8.02 -15.80 11.69
N PRO A 30 9.15 -15.21 12.14
CA PRO A 30 10.38 -15.15 11.36
C PRO A 30 10.98 -16.54 11.06
N ALA A 31 10.71 -17.55 11.89
CA ALA A 31 11.15 -18.92 11.66
C ALA A 31 10.43 -19.62 10.49
N LEU A 32 9.23 -19.15 10.14
CA LEU A 32 8.38 -19.75 9.10
C LEU A 32 8.54 -19.05 7.75
N VAL A 33 8.85 -17.75 7.75
CA VAL A 33 9.02 -16.94 6.53
C VAL A 33 10.46 -16.96 6.06
N ARG A 34 10.71 -17.64 4.93
CA ARG A 34 12.07 -17.78 4.36
C ARG A 34 12.51 -16.58 3.53
N ALA A 35 11.57 -15.87 2.93
CA ALA A 35 11.78 -14.66 2.17
C ALA A 35 10.48 -13.88 2.06
N GLN A 36 10.57 -12.56 1.88
CA GLN A 36 9.44 -11.71 1.51
C GLN A 36 9.76 -10.93 0.24
N HIS A 37 8.74 -10.71 -0.58
CA HIS A 37 8.80 -9.84 -1.76
C HIS A 37 7.72 -8.78 -1.68
N LEU A 38 8.09 -7.52 -1.87
CA LEU A 38 7.16 -6.39 -1.78
C LEU A 38 7.17 -5.61 -3.09
N ASN A 39 5.99 -5.30 -3.62
CA ASN A 39 5.83 -4.33 -4.72
C ASN A 39 5.31 -2.97 -4.25
N MET A 40 4.95 -2.85 -2.97
CA MET A 40 4.67 -1.58 -2.30
C MET A 40 5.49 -1.48 -1.00
N PHE A 41 6.23 -0.39 -0.83
CA PHE A 41 7.12 -0.17 0.32
C PHE A 41 6.96 1.25 0.90
N PRO A 42 5.88 1.52 1.66
CA PRO A 42 5.62 2.82 2.26
C PRO A 42 6.67 3.16 3.32
N VAL A 43 7.52 4.14 3.02
CA VAL A 43 8.49 4.69 3.97
C VAL A 43 8.20 6.18 4.19
N PRO A 44 8.00 6.68 5.42
CA PRO A 44 7.77 8.10 5.68
C PRO A 44 9.01 8.96 5.33
N PRO A 45 8.88 10.24 4.90
CA PRO A 45 10.01 11.14 4.59
C PRO A 45 11.11 11.04 5.65
N PRO A 46 12.40 10.91 5.25
CA PRO A 46 13.47 10.92 6.23
C PRO A 46 13.41 12.27 6.97
N THR A 47 13.64 12.24 8.28
CA THR A 47 13.77 13.46 9.07
C THR A 47 15.22 13.62 9.48
N LEU A 48 15.61 14.85 9.82
CA LEU A 48 16.95 15.11 10.35
C LEU A 48 17.26 14.24 11.58
N TRP A 49 16.24 13.92 12.38
CA TRP A 49 16.39 13.15 13.62
C TRP A 49 16.40 11.63 13.41
N SER A 50 15.63 11.13 12.44
CA SER A 50 15.53 9.69 12.18
C SER A 50 16.64 9.18 11.26
N ALA A 51 17.03 9.97 10.25
CA ALA A 51 18.03 9.57 9.26
C ALA A 51 18.73 10.81 8.67
N PRO A 52 19.70 11.43 9.39
CA PRO A 52 20.32 12.69 8.99
C PRO A 52 20.90 12.67 7.57
N MET A 53 21.58 11.57 7.21
CA MET A 53 22.19 11.42 5.88
C MET A 53 21.15 11.24 4.77
N ALA A 54 20.08 10.48 5.04
CA ALA A 54 18.99 10.31 4.07
C ALA A 54 18.21 11.63 3.90
N TYR A 55 18.05 12.40 4.98
CA TYR A 55 17.44 13.72 4.97
C TYR A 55 18.24 14.71 4.11
N LEU A 56 19.57 14.78 4.28
CA LEU A 56 20.41 15.65 3.46
C LEU A 56 20.34 15.28 1.96
N ARG A 57 20.36 13.99 1.63
CA ARG A 57 20.16 13.49 0.26
C ARG A 57 18.79 13.87 -0.29
N TRP A 58 17.76 13.80 0.55
CA TRP A 58 16.39 14.16 0.18
C TRP A 58 16.25 15.67 -0.09
N CYS A 59 16.88 16.53 0.72
CA CYS A 59 16.94 17.98 0.46
C CYS A 59 17.63 18.31 -0.87
N LEU A 60 18.61 17.50 -1.28
CA LEU A 60 19.34 17.63 -2.54
C LEU A 60 18.74 16.77 -3.68
N SER A 61 17.51 16.28 -3.53
CA SER A 61 16.86 15.40 -4.51
C SER A 61 16.76 15.98 -5.92
N GLY A 62 16.67 17.31 -6.06
CA GLY A 62 16.68 17.97 -7.36
C GLY A 62 17.94 17.71 -8.19
N VAL A 63 19.08 17.42 -7.53
CA VAL A 63 20.38 17.18 -8.18
C VAL A 63 20.80 15.71 -8.09
N LEU A 64 20.54 15.06 -6.96
CA LEU A 64 21.08 13.73 -6.67
C LEU A 64 20.21 12.57 -7.17
N TYR A 65 18.93 12.81 -7.43
CA TYR A 65 17.99 11.74 -7.76
C TYR A 65 17.89 11.56 -9.27
N SER A 66 17.62 10.33 -9.71
CA SER A 66 17.31 10.05 -11.12
C SER A 66 15.94 10.59 -11.52
N ASP A 67 15.63 10.59 -12.82
CA ASP A 67 14.29 10.93 -13.31
C ASP A 67 13.20 10.04 -12.69
N PHE A 68 13.46 8.74 -12.58
CA PHE A 68 12.55 7.78 -11.94
C PHE A 68 12.27 8.15 -10.48
N GLU A 69 13.30 8.52 -9.73
CA GLU A 69 13.18 8.88 -8.31
C GLU A 69 12.45 10.23 -8.12
N ARG A 70 12.66 11.19 -9.01
CA ARG A 70 11.92 12.46 -9.03
C ARG A 70 10.46 12.24 -9.35
N GLU A 71 10.15 11.36 -10.30
CA GLU A 71 8.77 11.02 -10.65
C GLU A 71 8.06 10.31 -9.50
N ALA A 72 8.72 9.35 -8.83
CA ALA A 72 8.16 8.71 -7.64
C ALA A 72 7.80 9.71 -6.53
N ILE A 73 8.63 10.75 -6.32
CA ILE A 73 8.30 11.84 -5.37
C ILE A 73 7.06 12.63 -5.83
N ARG A 74 6.93 12.91 -7.13
CA ARG A 74 5.78 13.63 -7.69
C ARG A 74 4.49 12.82 -7.54
N VAL A 75 4.51 11.54 -7.92
CA VAL A 75 3.39 10.61 -7.78
C VAL A 75 2.93 10.54 -6.33
N ARG A 76 3.87 10.37 -5.39
CA ARG A 76 3.57 10.36 -3.96
C ARG A 76 2.96 11.67 -3.48
N ARG A 77 3.52 12.81 -3.89
CA ARG A 77 2.99 14.13 -3.52
C ARG A 77 1.56 14.32 -4.04
N ASN A 78 1.27 13.85 -5.25
CA ASN A 78 -0.08 13.88 -5.80
C ASN A 78 -1.05 13.02 -4.96
N PHE A 79 -0.61 11.82 -4.57
CA PHE A 79 -1.39 10.96 -3.70
C PHE A 79 -1.72 11.63 -2.35
N GLU A 80 -0.73 12.24 -1.70
CA GLU A 80 -0.89 12.90 -0.40
C GLU A 80 -1.78 14.14 -0.43
N ILE A 81 -1.82 14.87 -1.56
CA ILE A 81 -2.59 16.12 -1.68
C ILE A 81 -4.00 15.87 -2.20
N ASP A 82 -4.17 14.96 -3.15
CA ASP A 82 -5.39 14.85 -3.96
C ASP A 82 -6.08 13.48 -3.79
N GLN A 83 -5.33 12.39 -3.83
CA GLN A 83 -5.93 11.05 -4.00
C GLN A 83 -6.25 10.33 -2.68
N SER A 84 -5.67 10.77 -1.54
CA SER A 84 -5.79 10.11 -0.23
C SER A 84 -7.10 10.37 0.51
N GLY A 85 -8.06 11.12 -0.06
CA GLY A 85 -9.35 11.39 0.58
C GLY A 85 -10.16 10.12 0.90
N TYR A 86 -10.05 9.10 0.03
CA TYR A 86 -10.71 7.80 0.22
C TYR A 86 -10.26 7.11 1.53
N LEU A 87 -8.96 7.20 1.85
CA LEU A 87 -8.33 6.61 3.03
C LEU A 87 -8.88 7.29 4.30
N GLU A 88 -9.02 8.61 4.29
CA GLU A 88 -9.58 9.36 5.43
C GLU A 88 -11.00 8.92 5.73
N GLN A 89 -11.84 8.80 4.68
CA GLN A 89 -13.23 8.41 4.87
C GLN A 89 -13.35 6.96 5.36
N GLN A 90 -12.56 6.03 4.80
CA GLN A 90 -12.60 4.62 5.19
C GLN A 90 -12.00 4.38 6.59
N ARG A 91 -10.94 5.09 6.98
CA ARG A 91 -10.36 4.93 8.32
C ARG A 91 -11.22 5.55 9.42
N THR A 92 -12.06 6.55 9.12
CA THR A 92 -12.84 7.28 10.14
C THR A 92 -14.33 6.95 10.17
N ARG A 93 -14.99 6.77 9.02
CA ARG A 93 -16.45 6.56 8.89
C ARG A 93 -16.80 5.44 7.89
N PRO A 94 -16.20 4.23 8.00
CA PRO A 94 -16.41 3.17 7.01
C PRO A 94 -17.86 2.66 6.96
N GLN A 95 -18.58 2.67 8.08
CA GLN A 95 -19.97 2.20 8.13
C GLN A 95 -20.91 3.12 7.33
N THR A 96 -20.76 4.44 7.49
CA THR A 96 -21.56 5.42 6.76
C THR A 96 -21.29 5.34 5.26
N LEU A 97 -20.01 5.26 4.87
CA LEU A 97 -19.63 5.09 3.47
C LEU A 97 -20.14 3.75 2.91
N GLY A 98 -20.05 2.67 3.69
CA GLY A 98 -20.50 1.34 3.28
C GLY A 98 -21.99 1.25 2.99
N PHE A 99 -22.84 1.98 3.72
CA PHE A 99 -24.26 2.09 3.38
C PHE A 99 -24.47 2.85 2.06
N ALA A 100 -23.81 3.99 1.87
CA ALA A 100 -23.94 4.78 0.65
C ALA A 100 -23.47 4.01 -0.60
N LEU A 101 -22.32 3.34 -0.50
CA LEU A 101 -21.77 2.53 -1.58
C LEU A 101 -22.52 1.21 -1.78
N GLY A 102 -23.28 0.73 -0.78
CA GLY A 102 -24.11 -0.46 -0.89
C GLY A 102 -25.50 -0.19 -1.48
N ASP A 103 -25.92 1.08 -1.57
CA ASP A 103 -27.22 1.47 -2.13
C ASP A 103 -27.15 1.76 -3.64
N SER A 104 -25.96 2.16 -4.15
CA SER A 104 -25.76 2.49 -5.56
C SER A 104 -24.60 1.72 -6.20
N PRO A 105 -24.86 0.79 -7.14
CA PRO A 105 -23.79 0.06 -7.82
C PRO A 105 -22.96 0.98 -8.72
N THR A 106 -23.57 2.02 -9.28
CA THR A 106 -22.86 3.08 -10.01
C THR A 106 -21.97 3.90 -9.09
N GLY A 107 -22.42 4.19 -7.86
CA GLY A 107 -21.61 4.84 -6.83
C GLY A 107 -20.39 4.02 -6.45
N LEU A 108 -20.57 2.70 -6.24
CA LEU A 108 -19.45 1.79 -5.99
C LEU A 108 -18.50 1.69 -7.19
N LEU A 109 -19.03 1.61 -8.42
CA LEU A 109 -18.22 1.59 -9.64
C LEU A 109 -17.36 2.85 -9.76
N ALA A 110 -17.94 4.03 -9.55
CA ALA A 110 -17.20 5.30 -9.57
C ALA A 110 -16.10 5.33 -8.51
N TRP A 111 -16.38 4.84 -7.29
CA TRP A 111 -15.41 4.76 -6.18
C TRP A 111 -14.19 3.89 -6.52
N PHE A 112 -14.36 2.84 -7.33
CA PHE A 112 -13.28 1.96 -7.78
C PHE A 112 -12.55 2.48 -9.01
N VAL A 113 -13.31 2.92 -10.03
CA VAL A 113 -12.75 3.37 -11.32
C VAL A 113 -11.86 4.60 -11.14
N GLU A 114 -12.19 5.50 -10.21
CA GLU A 114 -11.32 6.61 -9.84
C GLU A 114 -9.91 6.11 -9.48
N LYS A 115 -9.80 5.05 -8.68
CA LYS A 115 -8.50 4.50 -8.26
C LYS A 115 -7.80 3.77 -9.39
N PHE A 116 -8.52 3.04 -10.23
CA PHE A 116 -7.90 2.39 -11.38
C PHE A 116 -7.37 3.41 -12.41
N HIS A 117 -8.10 4.52 -12.60
CA HIS A 117 -7.68 5.62 -13.44
C HIS A 117 -6.41 6.29 -12.89
N ASP A 118 -6.42 6.64 -11.62
CA ASP A 118 -5.37 7.44 -10.98
C ASP A 118 -4.11 6.65 -10.67
N TRP A 119 -4.25 5.37 -10.33
CA TRP A 119 -3.16 4.53 -9.84
C TRP A 119 -2.56 3.62 -10.91
N GLY A 120 -3.18 3.58 -12.08
CA GLY A 120 -2.78 2.70 -13.16
C GLY A 120 -2.97 3.34 -14.53
N HIS A 121 -3.16 2.47 -15.51
CA HIS A 121 -3.62 2.82 -16.85
C HIS A 121 -4.91 2.02 -17.07
N VAL A 122 -6.04 2.44 -16.49
CA VAL A 122 -7.26 1.60 -16.42
C VAL A 122 -7.67 1.02 -17.78
N HIS A 123 -7.60 1.83 -18.85
CA HIS A 123 -7.97 1.42 -20.20
C HIS A 123 -6.93 0.52 -20.90
N GLU A 124 -5.70 0.46 -20.38
CA GLU A 124 -4.66 -0.44 -20.86
C GLU A 124 -4.56 -1.72 -20.01
N ALA A 125 -4.95 -1.63 -18.73
CA ALA A 125 -4.79 -2.70 -17.74
C ALA A 125 -6.04 -3.58 -17.58
N PHE A 126 -7.24 -3.02 -17.72
CA PHE A 126 -8.50 -3.75 -17.54
C PHE A 126 -9.51 -3.38 -18.62
N ASP A 127 -10.08 -4.39 -19.27
CA ASP A 127 -11.26 -4.20 -20.09
C ASP A 127 -12.50 -3.87 -19.21
N PRO A 128 -13.58 -3.34 -19.81
CA PRO A 128 -14.78 -2.99 -19.06
C PRO A 128 -15.42 -4.16 -18.30
N GLU A 129 -15.37 -5.38 -18.86
CA GLU A 129 -15.94 -6.57 -18.22
C GLU A 129 -15.16 -6.90 -16.95
N THR A 130 -13.83 -6.95 -17.03
CA THR A 130 -12.97 -7.18 -15.85
C THR A 130 -13.20 -6.13 -14.77
N THR A 131 -13.34 -4.85 -15.15
CA THR A 131 -13.64 -3.76 -14.20
C THR A 131 -14.97 -4.00 -13.49
N ILE A 132 -16.02 -4.34 -14.23
CA ILE A 132 -17.35 -4.64 -13.67
C ILE A 132 -17.27 -5.86 -12.77
N THR A 133 -16.57 -6.93 -13.16
CA THR A 133 -16.41 -8.14 -12.36
C THR A 133 -15.79 -7.83 -11.00
N LEU A 134 -14.70 -7.04 -10.97
CA LEU A 134 -14.05 -6.64 -9.72
C LEU A 134 -14.98 -5.86 -8.80
N VAL A 135 -15.78 -4.95 -9.35
CA VAL A 135 -16.75 -4.16 -8.58
C VAL A 135 -17.91 -5.03 -8.07
N VAL A 136 -18.44 -5.92 -8.91
CA VAL A 136 -19.55 -6.83 -8.55
C VAL A 136 -19.14 -7.79 -7.44
N MET A 137 -17.89 -8.25 -7.40
CA MET A 137 -17.37 -9.05 -6.28
C MET A 137 -17.51 -8.33 -4.93
N HIS A 138 -17.34 -7.01 -4.90
CA HIS A 138 -17.50 -6.19 -3.70
C HIS A 138 -18.96 -5.82 -3.44
N TRP A 139 -19.77 -5.68 -4.51
CA TRP A 139 -21.19 -5.38 -4.40
C TRP A 139 -21.98 -6.54 -3.77
N ILE A 140 -21.83 -7.76 -4.30
CA ILE A 140 -22.62 -8.94 -3.88
C ILE A 140 -22.41 -9.28 -2.41
N GLN A 141 -21.17 -9.13 -1.91
CA GLN A 141 -20.82 -9.42 -0.52
C GLN A 141 -21.19 -8.26 0.43
N GLY A 142 -21.60 -7.12 -0.13
CA GLY A 142 -21.75 -5.84 0.55
C GLY A 142 -20.42 -5.07 0.60
N ALA A 143 -20.47 -3.75 0.35
CA ALA A 143 -19.28 -2.92 0.27
C ALA A 143 -18.56 -2.72 1.63
N THR A 144 -19.30 -2.78 2.73
CA THR A 144 -18.82 -2.37 4.07
C THR A 144 -17.59 -3.14 4.61
N PRO A 145 -17.50 -4.48 4.50
CA PRO A 145 -16.39 -5.25 5.07
C PRO A 145 -15.02 -4.83 4.53
N GLY A 146 -14.90 -4.55 3.22
CA GLY A 146 -13.66 -4.07 2.61
C GLY A 146 -13.22 -2.70 3.15
N LEU A 147 -14.17 -1.82 3.46
CA LEU A 147 -13.89 -0.47 3.97
C LEU A 147 -13.47 -0.49 5.44
N ARG A 148 -14.04 -1.37 6.25
CA ARG A 148 -13.76 -1.45 7.70
C ARG A 148 -12.29 -1.78 7.99
N PHE A 149 -11.63 -2.50 7.09
CA PHE A 149 -10.22 -2.87 7.27
C PHE A 149 -9.30 -1.65 7.42
N TYR A 150 -9.61 -0.54 6.73
CA TYR A 150 -8.86 0.73 6.88
C TYR A 150 -8.95 1.33 8.28
N ARG A 151 -10.11 1.19 8.95
CA ARG A 151 -10.28 1.66 10.33
C ARG A 151 -9.44 0.83 11.30
N GLU A 152 -9.37 -0.48 11.10
CA GLU A 152 -8.56 -1.36 11.96
C GLU A 152 -7.06 -1.13 11.73
N ALA A 153 -6.64 -1.03 10.46
CA ALA A 153 -5.24 -0.87 10.09
C ALA A 153 -4.68 0.55 10.38
N PHE A 154 -5.44 1.60 10.04
CA PHE A 154 -5.01 3.00 10.03
C PHE A 154 -5.87 3.92 10.91
N GLY A 155 -6.68 3.34 11.81
CA GLY A 155 -7.45 4.08 12.81
C GLY A 155 -6.58 4.72 13.88
N SER A 156 -7.10 4.85 15.10
CA SER A 156 -6.39 5.55 16.18
C SER A 156 -5.06 4.91 16.59
N ARG A 157 -4.91 3.60 16.42
CA ARG A 157 -3.70 2.85 16.86
C ARG A 157 -2.63 2.72 15.78
N ARG A 158 -3.00 2.91 14.50
CA ARG A 158 -2.12 2.83 13.32
C ARG A 158 -1.15 1.64 13.33
N GLU A 159 -1.64 0.45 13.69
CA GLU A 159 -0.79 -0.73 13.90
C GLU A 159 -0.13 -1.21 12.61
N ALA A 160 -0.78 -1.02 11.46
CA ALA A 160 -0.21 -1.36 10.16
C ALA A 160 1.06 -0.55 9.88
N GLU A 161 1.06 0.77 10.15
CA GLU A 161 2.21 1.65 9.90
C GLU A 161 3.48 1.18 10.64
N LYS A 162 3.33 0.66 11.86
CA LYS A 162 4.44 0.14 12.69
C LYS A 162 5.18 -1.03 12.06
N THR A 163 4.55 -1.78 11.14
CA THR A 163 5.22 -2.87 10.42
C THR A 163 6.36 -2.37 9.53
N PHE A 164 6.29 -1.13 9.05
CA PHE A 164 7.34 -0.50 8.25
C PHE A 164 8.39 0.25 9.09
N GLU A 165 8.14 0.42 10.39
CA GLU A 165 9.11 0.92 11.38
C GLU A 165 9.96 -0.22 11.97
N THR A 166 9.51 -1.46 11.82
CA THR A 166 10.16 -2.65 12.37
C THR A 166 11.04 -3.34 11.32
N TYR A 167 12.29 -3.65 11.68
CA TYR A 167 13.19 -4.41 10.81
C TYR A 167 12.70 -5.85 10.63
N VAL A 168 12.83 -6.37 9.40
CA VAL A 168 12.49 -7.77 9.08
C VAL A 168 13.77 -8.49 8.70
N SER A 169 14.11 -9.54 9.44
CA SER A 169 15.39 -10.25 9.29
C SER A 169 15.43 -11.23 8.12
N CYS A 170 14.29 -11.57 7.51
CA CYS A 170 14.29 -12.47 6.37
C CYS A 170 14.71 -11.74 5.07
N PRO A 171 15.32 -12.44 4.11
CA PRO A 171 15.63 -11.88 2.79
C PRO A 171 14.43 -11.16 2.19
N THR A 172 14.62 -9.89 1.85
CA THR A 172 13.55 -8.99 1.38
C THR A 172 13.86 -8.50 -0.02
N GLY A 173 13.03 -8.90 -0.99
CA GLY A 173 13.04 -8.35 -2.34
C GLY A 173 12.04 -7.21 -2.48
N VAL A 174 12.38 -6.18 -3.25
CA VAL A 174 11.46 -5.07 -3.56
C VAL A 174 11.42 -4.85 -5.07
N SER A 175 10.22 -4.81 -5.64
CA SER A 175 9.98 -4.35 -7.01
C SER A 175 9.42 -2.93 -6.99
N MET A 176 10.03 -2.03 -7.76
CA MET A 176 9.63 -0.62 -7.80
C MET A 176 8.90 -0.32 -9.11
N TYR A 177 7.64 0.12 -9.01
CA TYR A 177 6.84 0.53 -10.15
C TYR A 177 6.72 2.05 -10.19
N ALA A 178 6.87 2.66 -11.36
CA ALA A 178 6.95 4.12 -11.50
C ALA A 178 5.70 4.87 -10.99
N LYS A 179 4.53 4.23 -11.11
CA LYS A 179 3.23 4.81 -10.68
C LYS A 179 2.77 4.36 -9.30
N GLU A 180 3.59 3.66 -8.52
CA GLU A 180 3.23 3.25 -7.16
C GLU A 180 3.17 4.48 -6.23
N GLN A 181 2.03 4.68 -5.57
CA GLN A 181 1.67 5.91 -4.83
C GLN A 181 2.56 6.12 -3.61
N LEU A 182 2.94 5.03 -2.95
CA LEU A 182 3.67 5.09 -1.69
C LEU A 182 5.16 4.82 -1.85
N HIS A 183 5.64 4.75 -3.10
CA HIS A 183 7.03 4.48 -3.40
C HIS A 183 7.96 5.66 -3.08
N LYS A 184 9.25 5.35 -2.94
CA LYS A 184 10.32 6.33 -2.80
C LYS A 184 11.61 5.86 -3.49
N SER A 185 12.52 6.80 -3.70
CA SER A 185 13.92 6.51 -4.03
C SER A 185 14.54 5.49 -3.07
N ILE A 186 15.18 4.44 -3.63
CA ILE A 186 15.99 3.43 -2.90
C ILE A 186 16.98 4.10 -1.95
N ARG A 187 17.58 5.21 -2.37
CA ARG A 187 18.63 5.92 -1.63
C ARG A 187 18.12 6.63 -0.37
N SER A 188 16.81 6.84 -0.27
CA SER A 188 16.16 7.44 0.90
C SER A 188 15.66 6.42 1.92
N ALA A 189 15.53 5.15 1.54
CA ALA A 189 15.12 4.04 2.42
C ALA A 189 16.32 3.30 3.05
N ALA A 190 17.52 3.47 2.48
CA ALA A 190 18.73 2.70 2.80
C ALA A 190 19.45 3.08 4.12
N SER A 191 18.70 3.37 5.19
CA SER A 191 19.25 3.41 6.55
C SER A 191 18.87 2.17 7.39
N GLY A 192 18.15 1.20 6.82
CA GLY A 192 17.67 0.03 7.55
C GLY A 192 17.47 -1.26 6.72
N LEU A 193 18.20 -1.41 5.60
CA LEU A 193 18.37 -2.70 4.92
C LEU A 193 19.72 -3.29 5.30
#